data_AF-A0A7Y7D7S2-F1
#
_entry.id   AF-A0A7Y7D7S2-F1
#
_cell.length_a   1.000
_cell.length_b   1.000
_cell.length_c   1.000
_cell.angle_alpha   90.00
_cell.angle_beta   90.00
_cell.angle_gamma   90.00
#
_symmetry.space_group_name_H-M   'P 1'
#
loop_
_entity.id
_entity.type
_entity.pdbx_description
1 polymer ?
#
loop_
_entity_poly.entity_id
_entity_poly.type
_entity_poly.pdbx_seq_one_letter_code
_entity_poly.pdbx_strand_id
1 'polypeptide(L)' 'MNIEDSTVLYQSPPAHRCRAVAPDSWWVYRHRLGADGQPLPWGRVVHYCRSEAEALGWIREQREQRPS' A
#
# COMPACT_ATOMS: atom_id res chain seq x y z
N MET A 1 13.98 27.19 9.24
CA MET A 1 14.80 26.25 8.47
C MET A 1 13.94 25.00 8.29
N ASN A 2 13.63 24.69 7.03
CA ASN A 2 12.80 23.55 6.60
C ASN A 2 13.42 22.21 7.01
N ILE A 3 12.68 21.13 6.72
CA ILE A 3 13.03 19.69 6.67
C ILE A 3 12.41 18.96 7.88
N GLU A 4 11.44 18.06 7.78
CA GLU A 4 10.81 17.36 6.67
C GLU A 4 9.45 16.83 7.15
N ASP A 5 8.45 16.89 6.28
CA ASP A 5 7.21 16.10 6.33
C ASP A 5 7.56 14.62 6.08
N SER A 6 8.35 14.04 6.98
CA SER A 6 8.83 12.66 6.88
C SER A 6 7.80 11.75 7.52
N THR A 7 6.68 11.60 6.80
CA THR A 7 5.99 10.33 6.56
C THR A 7 6.19 9.31 7.68
N VAL A 8 5.35 9.44 8.71
CA VAL A 8 4.91 8.41 9.66
C VAL A 8 5.53 7.02 9.38
N LEU A 9 6.72 6.79 9.94
CA LEU A 9 7.32 5.46 10.05
C LEU A 9 6.58 4.69 11.17
N TYR A 10 5.34 4.29 10.90
CA TYR A 10 4.56 3.48 11.83
C TYR A 10 4.33 2.10 11.22
N GLN A 11 5.16 1.16 11.68
CA GLN A 11 4.96 -0.30 11.68
C GLN A 11 3.98 -0.82 10.63
N SER A 12 4.40 -0.89 9.37
CA SER A 12 3.49 -1.34 8.31
C SER A 12 3.58 -2.86 8.08
N PRO A 13 2.47 -3.62 8.20
CA PRO A 13 2.34 -4.92 7.56
C PRO A 13 2.57 -4.75 6.04
N PRO A 14 2.86 -5.81 5.26
CA PRO A 14 3.42 -5.71 3.90
C PRO A 14 2.81 -4.55 3.11
N ALA A 15 3.66 -3.60 2.71
CA ALA A 15 3.24 -2.28 2.28
C ALA A 15 2.33 -2.40 1.05
N HIS A 16 1.01 -2.28 1.28
CA HIS A 16 0.04 -2.17 0.21
C HIS A 16 0.11 -0.76 -0.37
N ARG A 17 0.31 -0.65 -1.69
CA ARG A 17 0.32 0.63 -2.42
C ARG A 17 -0.68 0.53 -3.56
N CYS A 18 -1.56 1.50 -3.72
CA CYS A 18 -2.45 1.58 -4.88
C CYS A 18 -1.83 2.43 -6.00
N ARG A 19 -2.18 2.13 -7.25
CA ARG A 19 -1.74 2.87 -8.44
C ARG A 19 -2.83 2.88 -9.51
N ALA A 20 -3.06 4.04 -10.12
CA ALA A 20 -3.86 4.17 -11.33
C ALA A 20 -3.12 3.58 -12.54
N VAL A 21 -3.80 2.68 -13.26
CA VAL A 21 -3.32 2.03 -14.48
C VAL A 21 -4.07 2.55 -15.71
N ALA A 22 -5.33 2.93 -15.53
CA ALA A 22 -6.20 3.59 -16.52
C ALA A 22 -7.27 4.43 -15.78
N PRO A 23 -8.09 5.25 -16.47
CA PRO A 23 -9.07 6.15 -15.85
C PRO A 23 -9.97 5.47 -14.78
N ASP A 24 -10.43 4.26 -15.08
CA ASP A 24 -11.26 3.45 -14.18
C ASP A 24 -10.55 2.13 -13.80
N SER A 25 -9.23 2.16 -13.66
CA SER A 25 -8.45 0.97 -13.31
C SER A 25 -7.40 1.30 -12.25
N TRP A 26 -7.64 0.78 -11.06
CA TRP A 26 -6.78 0.95 -9.88
C TRP A 26 -6.32 -0.40 -9.37
N TRP A 27 -5.00 -0.54 -9.20
CA TRP A 27 -4.37 -1.79 -8.80
C TRP A 27 -3.71 -1.61 -7.45
N VAL A 28 -3.89 -2.58 -6.55
CA VAL A 28 -3.20 -2.63 -5.26
C VAL A 28 -2.05 -3.61 -5.34
N TYR A 29 -0.85 -3.12 -5.06
CA TYR A 29 0.39 -3.88 -5.01
C TYR A 29 0.74 -4.17 -3.56
N ARG A 30 1.05 -5.43 -3.26
CA ARG A 30 1.62 -5.84 -1.97
C ARG A 30 3.13 -6.02 -2.13
N HIS A 31 3.88 -5.18 -1.43
CA HIS A 31 5.33 -5.30 -1.33
C HIS A 31 5.72 -6.13 -0.11
N ARG A 32 6.69 -7.02 -0.29
CA ARG A 32 7.39 -7.62 0.86
C ARG A 32 8.38 -6.60 1.40
N LEU A 33 8.66 -6.67 2.69
CA LEU A 33 9.76 -5.89 3.28
C LEU A 33 11.06 -6.66 3.09
N GLY A 34 12.13 -5.95 2.75
CA GLY A 34 13.49 -6.43 2.77
C GLY A 34 14.00 -6.59 4.20
N ALA A 35 15.21 -7.13 4.34
CA ALA A 35 15.87 -7.28 5.64
C ALA A 35 16.15 -5.93 6.33
N ASP A 36 16.21 -4.85 5.55
CA ASP A 36 16.34 -3.46 5.98
C ASP A 36 15.01 -2.82 6.42
N GLY A 37 13.91 -3.58 6.38
CA GLY A 37 12.57 -3.09 6.68
C GLY A 37 11.95 -2.21 5.59
N GLN A 38 12.64 -2.01 4.45
CA GLN A 38 12.12 -1.23 3.34
C GLN A 38 11.29 -2.09 2.37
N PRO A 39 10.25 -1.56 1.72
CA PRO A 39 9.54 -2.28 0.68
C PRO A 39 10.47 -2.65 -0.48
N LEU A 40 10.50 -3.94 -0.85
CA LEU A 40 11.24 -4.37 -2.03
C LEU A 40 10.67 -3.70 -3.29
N PRO A 41 11.51 -3.43 -4.31
CA PRO A 41 11.06 -2.69 -5.50
C PRO A 41 10.04 -3.48 -6.34
N TRP A 42 9.97 -4.80 -6.16
CA TRP A 42 8.96 -5.66 -6.76
C TRP A 42 7.77 -5.88 -5.80
N GLY A 43 6.57 -5.63 -6.32
CA GLY A 43 5.30 -5.91 -5.66
C GLY A 43 4.43 -6.80 -6.53
N ARG A 44 3.56 -7.61 -5.91
CA ARG A 44 2.54 -8.38 -6.63
C ARG A 44 1.20 -7.66 -6.56
N VAL A 45 0.42 -7.70 -7.63
CA VAL A 45 -0.97 -7.24 -7.61
C VAL A 45 -1.78 -8.19 -6.74
N VAL A 46 -2.54 -7.63 -5.79
CA VAL A 46 -3.40 -8.40 -4.87
C VAL A 46 -4.86 -8.00 -4.97
N HIS A 47 -5.16 -6.85 -5.55
CA HIS A 47 -6.52 -6.37 -5.76
C HIS A 47 -6.57 -5.44 -6.97
N TYR A 48 -7.72 -5.40 -7.64
CA TYR A 48 -8.02 -4.49 -8.75
C TYR A 48 -9.45 -3.97 -8.58
N CYS A 49 -9.66 -2.70 -8.87
CA CYS A 49 -10.93 -2.02 -8.71
C CYS A 49 -11.04 -0.83 -9.66
N ARG A 50 -12.18 -0.13 -9.65
CA ARG A 50 -12.47 0.93 -10.64
C ARG A 50 -12.10 2.32 -10.15
N SER A 51 -11.89 2.48 -8.85
CA SER A 51 -11.59 3.79 -8.26
C SER A 51 -10.52 3.71 -7.19
N GLU A 52 -9.87 4.85 -6.95
CA GLU A 52 -8.93 5.01 -5.83
C GLU A 52 -9.60 4.72 -4.49
N ALA A 53 -10.84 5.20 -4.32
CA ALA A 53 -11.60 5.03 -3.08
C ALA A 53 -11.83 3.54 -2.76
N GLU A 54 -12.19 2.72 -3.76
CA GLU A 54 -12.30 1.27 -3.59
C GLU A 54 -10.96 0.63 -3.22
N ALA A 55 -9.87 1.03 -3.88
CA ALA A 55 -8.53 0.51 -3.59
C ALA A 55 -8.10 0.82 -2.14
N LEU A 56 -8.30 2.06 -1.70
CA LEU A 56 -7.97 2.51 -0.35
C LEU A 56 -8.86 1.85 0.71
N GLY A 57 -10.16 1.67 0.41
CA GLY A 57 -11.10 0.94 1.25
C GLY A 57 -10.62 -0.49 1.50
N TRP A 58 -10.27 -1.20 0.42
CA TRP A 58 -9.72 -2.55 0.52
C TRP A 58 -8.43 -2.60 1.36
N ILE A 59 -7.50 -1.65 1.17
CA ILE A 59 -6.27 -1.56 1.97
C ILE A 59 -6.58 -1.41 3.47
N ARG A 60 -7.60 -0.63 3.82
CA ARG A 60 -8.03 -0.44 5.22
C ARG A 60 -8.57 -1.74 5.79
N GLU A 61 -9.46 -2.42 5.08
CA GLU A 61 -10.04 -3.70 5.51
C GLU A 61 -8.96 -4.76 5.75
N GLN A 62 -7.92 -4.82 4.91
CA GLN A 62 -6.80 -5.76 5.11
C GLN A 62 -5.99 -5.48 6.38
N ARG A 63 -5.98 -4.25 6.89
CA ARG A 63 -5.33 -3.91 8.15
C ARG A 63 -6.17 -4.36 9.34
N GLU A 64 -7.49 -4.23 9.23
CA GLU A 64 -8.44 -4.61 10.28
C GLU A 64 -8.61 -6.14 10.40
N GLN A 65 -8.50 -6.87 9.28
CA GLN A 65 -8.66 -8.33 9.26
C GLN A 65 -7.43 -9.13 9.73
N ARG A 66 -6.32 -8.48 10.12
CA ARG A 66 -5.14 -9.18 10.62
C ARG A 66 -5.26 -9.39 12.14
N PRO A 67 -5.54 -10.62 12.63
CA PRO A 67 -5.46 -10.88 14.07
C PRO A 67 -4.02 -10.66 14.54
N SER A 68 -3.90 -10.00 15.69
CA SER A 68 -2.68 -9.74 16.45
C SER A 68 -1.90 -11.01 16.75
#